data_AF-A0A944E7H4-F1
#
_entry.id   AF-A0A944E7H4-F1
#
_cell.length_a   1.000
_cell.length_b   1.000
_cell.length_c   1.000
_cell.angle_alpha   90.00
_cell.angle_beta   90.00
_cell.angle_gamma   90.00
#
_symmetry.space_group_name_H-M   'P 1'
#
loop_
_entity.id
_entity.type
_entity.pdbx_description
1 polymer ?
#
loop_
_entity_poly.entity_id
_entity_poly.type
_entity_poly.pdbx_seq_one_letter_code
_entity_poly.pdbx_strand_id
1 'polypeptide(L)'
;MTSVDDALGRVWPAELRTDRLHLRPVTAEDASLVRELLTDAEVRAYLGGPASQERVAARQAAYPATAGAWTVVRVADDQTVGLVTIGPDHRCEGRGGAHSQQQAQGRRAQGERQSSHGAGVKRFAPRRARAPLA
;
A
#
# COMPACT_ATOMS: atom_id res chain seq x y z
N MET A 1 -20.45 -15.59 7.94
CA MET A 1 -19.15 -14.90 8.05
C MET A 1 -19.08 -13.89 6.92
N THR A 2 -18.90 -12.60 7.22
CA THR A 2 -18.74 -11.57 6.17
C THR A 2 -17.38 -11.76 5.49
N SER A 3 -17.35 -11.81 4.15
CA SER A 3 -16.07 -11.89 3.42
C SER A 3 -15.25 -10.61 3.62
N VAL A 4 -13.93 -10.70 3.47
CA VAL A 4 -13.05 -9.51 3.48
C VAL A 4 -13.44 -8.55 2.36
N ASP A 5 -13.82 -9.08 1.19
CA ASP A 5 -14.29 -8.28 0.06
C ASP A 5 -15.60 -7.54 0.39
N ASP A 6 -16.56 -8.20 1.05
CA ASP A 6 -17.82 -7.57 1.48
C ASP A 6 -17.57 -6.47 2.51
N ALA A 7 -16.61 -6.67 3.42
CA ALA A 7 -16.23 -5.68 4.41
C ALA A 7 -15.55 -4.47 3.76
N LEU A 8 -14.63 -4.71 2.81
CA LEU A 8 -13.94 -3.66 2.06
C LEU A 8 -14.92 -2.87 1.17
N GLY A 9 -15.85 -3.55 0.50
CA GLY A 9 -16.88 -2.89 -0.33
C GLY A 9 -17.80 -1.95 0.44
N ARG A 10 -17.95 -2.12 1.77
CA ARG A 10 -18.75 -1.22 2.62
C ARG A 10 -17.98 0.02 3.08
N VAL A 11 -16.66 -0.08 3.18
CA VAL A 11 -15.80 1.00 3.69
C VAL A 11 -14.99 1.67 2.58
N TRP A 12 -15.03 1.17 1.36
CA TRP A 12 -14.33 1.75 0.23
C TRP A 12 -15.34 2.47 -0.68
N PRO A 13 -15.04 3.67 -1.21
CA PRO A 13 -13.80 4.43 -1.07
C PRO A 13 -13.81 5.35 0.18
N ALA A 14 -13.24 4.90 1.30
CA ALA A 14 -12.97 5.78 2.44
C ALA A 14 -11.51 6.19 2.50
N GLU A 15 -11.32 7.38 3.08
CA GLU A 15 -10.02 7.91 3.46
C GLU A 15 -9.75 7.67 4.95
N LEU A 16 -8.52 7.35 5.29
CA LEU A 16 -8.07 7.22 6.68
C LEU A 16 -7.00 8.28 6.95
N ARG A 17 -7.26 9.20 7.87
CA ARG A 17 -6.30 10.23 8.26
C ARG A 17 -5.79 10.00 9.68
N THR A 18 -4.51 10.26 9.87
CA THR A 18 -3.80 10.32 11.15
C THR A 18 -2.93 11.58 11.15
N ASP A 19 -2.32 11.92 12.27
CA ASP A 19 -1.44 13.09 12.39
C ASP A 19 -0.24 13.07 11.42
N ARG A 20 0.15 11.88 10.93
CA ARG A 20 1.36 11.70 10.10
C ARG A 20 1.07 11.20 8.69
N LEU A 21 0.00 10.41 8.53
CA LEU A 21 -0.32 9.71 7.28
C LEU A 21 -1.78 9.89 6.91
N HIS A 22 -2.02 10.07 5.62
CA HIS A 22 -3.31 10.05 4.97
C HIS A 22 -3.34 8.90 3.97
N LEU A 23 -4.25 7.95 4.18
CA LEU A 23 -4.59 6.90 3.24
C LEU A 23 -5.77 7.37 2.41
N ARG A 24 -5.58 7.52 1.10
CA ARG A 24 -6.65 7.83 0.16
C ARG A 24 -6.76 6.73 -0.89
N PRO A 25 -7.95 6.53 -1.50
CA PRO A 25 -8.07 5.65 -2.65
C PRO A 25 -7.01 5.96 -3.72
N VAL A 26 -6.51 4.90 -4.36
CA VAL A 26 -5.60 5.05 -5.49
C VAL A 26 -6.34 5.73 -6.64
N THR A 27 -5.68 6.65 -7.32
CA THR A 27 -6.22 7.33 -8.51
C THR A 27 -5.33 7.05 -9.73
N ALA A 28 -5.79 7.43 -10.91
CA ALA A 28 -4.99 7.32 -12.12
C ALA A 28 -3.68 8.15 -12.05
N GLU A 29 -3.64 9.21 -11.25
CA GLU A 29 -2.46 10.06 -11.07
C GLU A 29 -1.32 9.33 -10.35
N ASP A 30 -1.65 8.30 -9.56
CA ASP A 30 -0.67 7.48 -8.84
C ASP A 30 0.04 6.46 -9.73
N ALA A 31 -0.25 6.42 -11.03
CA ALA A 31 0.33 5.45 -11.95
C ALA A 31 1.87 5.43 -11.91
N SER A 32 2.51 6.60 -11.83
CA SER A 32 3.98 6.68 -11.73
C SER A 32 4.52 6.07 -10.43
N LEU A 33 3.87 6.32 -9.29
CA LEU A 33 4.20 5.71 -8.00
C LEU A 33 4.04 4.19 -8.05
N VAL A 34 2.92 3.71 -8.62
CA VAL A 34 2.64 2.27 -8.76
C VAL A 34 3.73 1.60 -9.59
N ARG A 35 4.14 2.20 -10.72
CA ARG A 35 5.25 1.69 -11.54
C ARG A 35 6.52 1.60 -10.72
N GLU A 36 6.91 2.69 -10.06
CA GLU A 36 8.16 2.77 -9.31
C GLU A 36 8.24 1.68 -8.23
N LEU A 37 7.21 1.58 -7.37
CA LEU A 37 7.14 0.55 -6.33
C LEU A 37 7.13 -0.88 -6.90
N LEU A 38 6.46 -1.08 -8.05
CA LEU A 38 6.37 -2.39 -8.67
C LEU A 38 7.63 -2.80 -9.43
N THR A 39 8.48 -1.86 -9.86
CA THR A 39 9.72 -2.16 -10.58
C THR A 39 10.97 -2.04 -9.70
N ASP A 40 10.87 -1.40 -8.53
CA ASP A 40 12.02 -1.26 -7.63
C ASP A 40 12.40 -2.60 -6.98
N ALA A 41 13.63 -3.01 -7.22
CA ALA A 41 14.17 -4.30 -6.77
C ALA A 41 14.34 -4.35 -5.24
N GLU A 42 14.61 -3.23 -4.59
CA GLU A 42 14.76 -3.15 -3.13
C GLU A 42 13.39 -3.25 -2.46
N VAL A 43 12.39 -2.51 -2.97
CA VAL A 43 11.00 -2.57 -2.48
C VAL A 43 10.43 -3.99 -2.60
N ARG A 44 10.81 -4.71 -3.66
CA ARG A 44 10.28 -6.04 -3.98
C ARG A 44 11.24 -7.19 -3.68
N ALA A 45 12.32 -6.94 -2.93
CA ALA A 45 13.29 -7.97 -2.55
C ALA A 45 12.61 -9.18 -1.89
N TYR A 46 11.55 -8.94 -1.11
CA TYR A 46 10.78 -10.00 -0.44
C TYR A 46 9.46 -10.37 -1.14
N LEU A 47 9.21 -9.81 -2.33
CA LEU A 47 7.94 -9.93 -3.08
C LEU A 47 8.11 -10.61 -4.44
N GLY A 48 9.20 -11.37 -4.60
CA GLY A 48 9.55 -12.07 -5.83
C GLY A 48 10.27 -11.20 -6.86
N GLY A 49 10.86 -10.07 -6.43
CA GLY A 49 11.62 -9.17 -7.31
C GLY A 49 10.74 -8.24 -8.16
N PRO A 50 11.36 -7.37 -8.99
CA PRO A 50 10.68 -6.43 -9.88
C PRO A 50 9.57 -7.09 -10.71
N ALA A 51 8.42 -6.43 -10.80
CA ALA A 51 7.31 -6.87 -11.63
C ALA A 51 7.59 -6.60 -13.12
N SER A 52 7.02 -7.43 -14.00
CA SER A 52 7.03 -7.19 -15.45
C SER A 52 6.21 -5.96 -15.81
N GLN A 53 6.50 -5.36 -16.97
CA GLN A 53 5.75 -4.20 -17.48
C GLN A 53 4.25 -4.50 -17.66
N GLU A 54 3.91 -5.70 -18.14
CA GLU A 54 2.52 -6.15 -18.26
C GLU A 54 1.81 -6.16 -16.89
N ARG A 55 2.49 -6.67 -15.85
CA ARG A 55 1.95 -6.70 -14.50
C ARG A 55 1.82 -5.30 -13.92
N VAL A 56 2.74 -4.38 -14.23
CA VAL A 56 2.63 -2.97 -13.85
C VAL A 56 1.39 -2.35 -14.48
N ALA A 57 1.23 -2.47 -15.81
CA ALA A 57 0.10 -1.91 -16.55
C ALA A 57 -1.24 -2.45 -16.04
N ALA A 58 -1.33 -3.77 -15.80
CA ALA A 58 -2.51 -4.40 -15.24
C ALA A 58 -2.87 -3.83 -13.85
N ARG A 59 -1.87 -3.55 -13.00
CA ARG A 59 -2.09 -2.98 -11.66
C ARG A 59 -2.43 -1.51 -11.68
N GLN A 60 -1.83 -0.72 -12.58
CA GLN A 60 -2.21 0.68 -12.79
C GLN A 60 -3.67 0.82 -13.23
N ALA A 61 -4.14 -0.07 -14.11
CA ALA A 61 -5.53 -0.09 -14.54
C ALA A 61 -6.50 -0.57 -13.43
N ALA A 62 -6.09 -1.57 -12.64
CA ALA A 62 -6.96 -2.18 -11.64
C ALA A 62 -7.09 -1.39 -10.34
N TYR A 63 -5.98 -0.81 -9.82
CA TYR A 63 -5.97 -0.25 -8.46
C TYR A 63 -6.98 0.87 -8.21
N PRO A 64 -7.27 1.80 -9.15
CA PRO A 64 -8.29 2.81 -8.93
C PRO A 64 -9.70 2.26 -8.66
N ALA A 65 -9.99 1.04 -9.14
CA ALA A 65 -11.26 0.36 -8.92
C ALA A 65 -11.16 -0.78 -7.88
N THR A 66 -10.00 -1.00 -7.28
CA THR A 66 -9.78 -2.10 -6.33
C THR A 66 -10.14 -1.65 -4.92
N ALA A 67 -11.26 -2.15 -4.40
CA ALA A 67 -11.58 -2.02 -2.99
C ALA A 67 -10.44 -2.60 -2.14
N GLY A 68 -9.91 -1.81 -1.21
CA GLY A 68 -8.76 -2.21 -0.42
C GLY A 68 -7.40 -1.71 -0.92
N ALA A 69 -7.33 -0.95 -2.02
CA ALA A 69 -6.11 -0.28 -2.46
C ALA A 69 -6.11 1.19 -2.04
N TRP A 70 -5.05 1.61 -1.33
CA TRP A 70 -4.84 2.99 -0.90
C TRP A 70 -3.43 3.48 -1.21
N THR A 71 -3.35 4.73 -1.65
CA THR A 71 -2.11 5.50 -1.68
C THR A 71 -1.84 6.05 -0.28
N VAL A 72 -0.58 5.95 0.15
CA VAL A 72 -0.10 6.51 1.41
C VAL A 72 0.51 7.87 1.14
N VAL A 73 -0.05 8.91 1.73
CA VAL A 73 0.42 10.29 1.66
C VAL A 73 0.94 10.71 3.03
N ARG A 74 2.09 11.36 3.07
CA ARG A 74 2.60 11.98 4.30
C ARG A 74 1.94 13.34 4.48
N VAL A 75 1.39 13.58 5.66
CA VAL A 75 0.65 14.83 5.95
C VAL A 75 1.58 16.05 6.02
N ALA A 76 2.84 15.86 6.42
CA ALA A 76 3.78 16.96 6.62
C ALA A 76 4.13 17.75 5.35
N ASP A 77 4.11 17.10 4.19
CA ASP A 77 4.57 17.64 2.90
C ASP A 77 3.68 17.23 1.72
N ASP A 78 2.54 16.60 1.99
CA ASP A 78 1.60 16.03 1.01
C ASP A 78 2.26 15.05 0.00
N GLN A 79 3.41 14.47 0.38
CA GLN A 79 4.16 13.58 -0.51
C GLN A 79 3.55 12.17 -0.50
N THR A 80 3.31 11.61 -1.68
CA THR A 80 2.99 10.18 -1.83
C THR A 80 4.22 9.34 -1.51
N VAL A 81 4.14 8.48 -0.50
CA VAL A 81 5.27 7.69 0.02
C VAL A 81 5.10 6.19 -0.16
N GLY A 82 3.93 5.71 -0.57
CA GLY A 82 3.70 4.29 -0.74
C GLY A 82 2.31 3.87 -1.15
N LEU A 83 2.12 2.56 -1.17
CA LEU A 83 0.89 1.86 -1.51
C LEU A 83 0.58 0.82 -0.44
N VAL A 84 -0.68 0.76 -0.01
CA VAL A 84 -1.21 -0.28 0.87
C VAL A 84 -2.33 -1.00 0.15
N THR A 85 -2.28 -2.34 0.14
CA THR A 85 -3.38 -3.18 -0.33
C THR A 85 -3.85 -4.10 0.78
N ILE A 86 -5.17 -4.19 0.96
CA ILE A 86 -5.82 -5.17 1.81
C ILE A 86 -6.67 -6.05 0.91
N GLY A 87 -6.54 -7.36 1.06
CA GLY A 87 -7.34 -8.33 0.32
C GLY A 87 -7.42 -9.66 1.05
N PRO A 88 -8.18 -10.62 0.52
CA PRO A 88 -8.26 -11.96 1.09
C PRO A 88 -6.87 -12.61 1.18
N ASP A 89 -6.53 -13.19 2.33
CA ASP A 89 -5.31 -13.98 2.49
C ASP A 89 -5.55 -15.37 1.91
N HIS A 90 -4.99 -15.63 0.74
CA HIS A 90 -5.11 -16.93 0.07
C HIS A 90 -4.47 -18.09 0.86
N ARG A 91 -3.70 -17.82 1.92
CA ARG A 91 -3.13 -18.84 2.81
C ARG A 91 -4.04 -19.20 3.98
N CYS A 92 -5.07 -18.41 4.26
CA CYS A 92 -5.98 -18.58 5.38
C CYS A 92 -7.38 -18.07 5.02
N GLU A 93 -8.29 -18.98 4.67
CA GLU A 93 -9.69 -18.64 4.41
C GLU A 93 -10.30 -17.84 5.58
N GLY A 94 -11.00 -16.76 5.25
CA GLY A 94 -11.67 -15.89 6.23
C GLY A 94 -10.77 -14.86 6.94
N ARG A 95 -9.47 -14.75 6.61
CA ARG A 95 -8.59 -13.67 7.08
C ARG A 95 -8.20 -12.71 5.96
N GLY A 96 -8.13 -11.41 6.28
CA GLY A 96 -7.58 -10.39 5.40
C GLY A 96 -6.08 -10.22 5.64
N GLY A 97 -5.31 -10.13 4.55
CA GLY A 97 -3.89 -9.77 4.59
C GLY A 97 -3.71 -8.30 4.21
N ALA A 98 -2.94 -7.55 5.00
CA ALA A 98 -2.49 -6.21 4.65
C ALA A 98 -1.05 -6.27 4.11
N HIS A 99 -0.83 -5.65 2.95
CA HIS A 99 0.46 -5.54 2.32
C HIS A 99 0.80 -4.07 2.08
N SER A 100 1.93 -3.60 2.59
CA SER A 100 2.40 -2.22 2.44
C SER A 100 3.73 -2.17 1.70
N GLN A 101 3.82 -1.35 0.65
CA GLN A 101 5.05 -1.00 -0.06
C GLN A 101 5.31 0.49 0.14
N GLN A 102 6.49 0.87 0.59
CA GLN A 102 6.88 2.26 0.76
C GLN A 102 8.29 2.44 0.23
N GLN A 103 8.57 3.59 -0.36
CA GLN A 103 9.94 3.96 -0.67
C GLN A 103 10.64 4.45 0.60
N ALA A 104 11.90 4.06 0.78
CA ALA A 104 12.74 4.65 1.81
C ALA A 104 12.97 6.13 1.49
N GLN A 105 12.76 7.01 2.46
CA GLN A 105 13.03 8.45 2.30
C GLN A 105 14.53 8.64 2.01
N GLY A 106 14.86 9.28 0.88
CA GLY A 106 16.25 9.66 0.59
C GLY A 106 16.63 9.89 -0.87
N ARG A 107 15.82 9.52 -1.86
CA ARG A 107 16.18 9.77 -3.28
C ARG A 107 15.76 11.18 -3.73
N ARG A 108 16.50 12.21 -3.28
CA ARG A 108 16.64 13.42 -4.09
C ARG A 108 17.43 13.04 -5.35
N ALA A 109 17.00 13.64 -6.46
CA ALA A 109 17.52 13.58 -7.81
C ALA A 109 18.97 13.07 -8.01
N GLN A 110 19.11 12.21 -9.01
CA GLN A 110 20.31 12.00 -9.83
C GLN A 110 21.60 11.53 -9.15
N GLY A 111 21.87 10.24 -9.36
CA GLY A 111 23.23 9.73 -9.54
C GLY A 111 24.07 9.64 -8.28
N GLU A 112 23.97 8.53 -7.55
CA GLU A 112 25.14 7.92 -6.92
C GLU A 112 24.83 6.52 -6.41
N ARG A 113 25.78 5.61 -6.61
CA ARG A 113 25.81 4.28 -5.99
C ARG A 113 25.83 4.45 -4.48
N GLN A 114 24.96 3.77 -3.74
CA GLN A 114 25.33 2.89 -2.61
C GLN A 114 24.11 2.34 -1.85
N SER A 115 24.29 1.11 -1.38
CA SER A 115 23.43 0.30 -0.52
C SER A 115 22.81 1.03 0.67
N SER A 116 21.55 0.71 1.02
CA SER A 116 21.13 0.48 2.41
C SER A 116 19.64 0.10 2.60
N HIS A 117 19.43 -1.10 3.16
CA HIS A 117 18.48 -1.50 4.21
C HIS A 117 17.05 -0.92 4.27
N GLY A 118 16.05 -1.79 4.00
CA GLY A 118 14.85 -1.87 4.85
C GLY A 118 13.47 -1.90 4.19
N ALA A 119 13.15 -2.88 3.35
CA ALA A 119 11.76 -3.17 2.98
C ALA A 119 11.07 -4.01 4.08
N GLY A 120 10.44 -3.35 5.04
CA GLY A 120 9.71 -4.02 6.14
C GLY A 120 8.27 -4.37 5.76
N VAL A 121 7.96 -5.65 5.59
CA VAL A 121 6.57 -6.14 5.60
C VAL A 121 6.04 -6.02 7.02
N LYS A 122 5.32 -4.92 7.33
CA LYS A 122 4.65 -4.78 8.63
C LYS A 122 3.30 -5.49 8.58
N ARG A 123 3.21 -6.64 9.25
CA ARG A 123 1.92 -7.25 9.61
C ARG A 123 1.16 -6.28 10.50
N PHE A 124 0.06 -5.74 9.99
CA PHE A 124 -0.86 -4.94 10.79
C PHE A 124 -1.87 -5.90 11.44
N ALA A 125 -1.74 -6.11 12.76
CA ALA A 125 -2.80 -6.71 13.55
C ALA A 125 -3.77 -5.59 13.96
N PRO A 126 -5.09 -5.72 13.75
CA PRO A 126 -6.04 -4.71 14.18
C PRO A 126 -5.98 -4.59 15.72
N ARG A 127 -5.54 -3.44 16.23
CA ARG A 127 -5.75 -3.10 17.64
C ARG A 127 -7.26 -2.92 17.83
N ARG A 128 -7.87 -3.77 18.67
CA ARG A 128 -9.24 -3.54 19.16
C ARG A 128 -9.31 -2.12 19.72
N ALA A 129 -10.18 -1.30 19.14
CA ALA A 129 -10.57 -0.04 19.75
C ALA A 129 -11.09 -0.34 21.17
N ARG A 130 -10.45 0.26 22.19
CA ARG A 130 -11.02 0.30 23.53
C ARG A 130 -12.23 1.22 23.48
N ALA A 131 -13.39 0.68 23.82
CA ALA A 131 -14.57 1.50 24.07
C ALA A 131 -14.27 2.48 25.22
N PRO A 132 -14.74 3.73 25.15
CA PRO A 132 -14.73 4.62 26.31
C PRO A 132 -15.69 4.06 27.37
N LEU A 133 -15.19 3.94 28.61
CA LEU A 133 -16.03 3.75 29.79
C LEU A 133 -16.83 5.03 30.00
N ALA A 134 -18.15 4.89 30.02
CA ALA A 134 -19.08 5.82 30.65
C ALA A 134 -19.91 5.01 31.65
#